data_AF-A0AB34R5Z3-F1
#
_entry.id   AF-A0AB34R5Z3-F1
#
_cell.length_a   1.000
_cell.length_b   1.000
_cell.length_c   1.000
_cell.angle_alpha   90.00
_cell.angle_beta   90.00
_cell.angle_gamma   90.00
#
_symmetry.space_group_name_H-M   'P 1'
#
loop_
_entity.id
_entity.type
_entity.pdbx_description
1 polymer ?
#
loop_
_entity_poly.entity_id
_entity_poly.type
_entity_poly.pdbx_seq_one_letter_code
_entity_poly.pdbx_strand_id
1 'polypeptide(L)'
;MKKLIYLCCIVLIEVFLYGCNDDIEIIDTDVGLNYKGENRVGLSFIEKVNEQNKEEEIKQLLDSCGGKLVMDYVQYGVGFGEGFHYLIPVQSEKSGVIDACVIFPVITDIAGNPQPEILLGIPRLVDRGMFVKLPSVQKEMRSVFFRKWKQRGLKVDSLLCVSQDLSIENVGTKVKTQTAENENVVQASTEPLEYRGHIDYYIEIYNGMESGEDEPCANGISLEDRSEIFRRHGKFLFEYAGSVKYPEIYVEMEFLDVTFFSFHYVERKKVIQTLQNYMERCRYDFKSVYGVSDVLYVIDVYGSGGGGSTTNPGVGGGDPVDPGDEGGGSSGGSGGSGSGTTTDPGTGGGGEENLQVVLNVNITSVELMERYDIKVEVMTRTPSGNVYPSVAHVEVMMRREGMPRWQVVAEEPNRNPFDCRRTAISPGFFEVRAEVRLPSGKILFSNVVRVEEKYPGIAKFKDHAAVKSRAVDLWNKTVAFATQNQNSRQVREYGSLIYLNTATGEYSTGEDVLGEEVTLDRDVTATVNFVYPEHTPDPTEANLLVVGCIHSHYPLTWAARGVEREVGPSPEDFDCELPGIVYDYEKVILAGDPVDIPENSKRYYTYGKERRATP
;
A
#
# COMPACT_ATOMS: atom_id res chain seq x y z
N MET A 1 21.33 34.31 -80.23
CA MET A 1 20.24 35.02 -79.54
C MET A 1 19.03 34.14 -79.18
N LYS A 2 18.57 33.20 -80.03
CA LYS A 2 17.43 32.32 -79.69
C LYS A 2 17.66 31.34 -78.52
N LYS A 3 18.90 30.90 -78.27
CA LYS A 3 19.23 29.97 -77.16
C LYS A 3 19.32 30.64 -75.77
N LEU A 4 19.64 31.94 -75.72
CA LEU A 4 19.71 32.69 -74.45
C LEU A 4 18.31 33.08 -73.95
N ILE A 5 17.40 33.36 -74.89
CA ILE A 5 15.98 33.60 -74.59
C ILE A 5 15.32 32.31 -74.07
N TYR A 6 15.64 31.15 -74.66
CA TYR A 6 15.10 29.87 -74.18
C TYR A 6 15.56 29.51 -72.76
N LEU A 7 16.81 29.82 -72.41
CA LEU A 7 17.34 29.57 -71.07
C LEU A 7 16.74 30.52 -70.02
N CYS A 8 16.56 31.80 -70.37
CA CYS A 8 15.84 32.75 -69.50
C CYS A 8 14.36 32.39 -69.34
N CYS A 9 13.71 31.86 -70.38
CA CYS A 9 12.32 31.39 -70.29
C CYS A 9 12.17 30.13 -69.43
N ILE A 10 13.13 29.20 -69.45
CA ILE A 10 13.09 27.99 -68.61
C ILE A 10 13.33 28.34 -67.14
N VAL A 11 14.29 29.22 -66.84
CA VAL A 11 14.55 29.67 -65.45
C VAL A 11 13.41 30.55 -64.91
N LEU A 12 12.76 31.36 -65.75
CA LEU A 12 11.56 32.11 -65.34
C LEU A 12 10.33 31.20 -65.14
N ILE A 13 10.20 30.09 -65.89
CA ILE A 13 9.15 29.10 -65.68
C ILE A 13 9.40 28.30 -64.40
N GLU A 14 10.64 27.96 -64.06
CA GLU A 14 10.96 27.30 -62.78
C GLU A 14 10.76 28.22 -61.56
N VAL A 15 11.03 29.53 -61.68
CA VAL A 15 10.75 30.52 -60.62
C VAL A 15 9.25 30.83 -60.52
N PHE A 16 8.49 30.81 -61.61
CA PHE A 16 7.02 30.94 -61.56
C PHE A 16 6.32 29.67 -61.06
N LEU A 17 6.88 28.47 -61.29
CA LEU A 17 6.36 27.23 -60.73
C LEU A 17 6.72 27.03 -59.24
N TYR A 18 7.74 27.72 -58.72
CA TYR A 18 8.00 27.83 -57.28
C TYR A 18 7.26 29.00 -56.60
N GLY A 19 6.70 29.94 -57.37
CA GLY A 19 6.05 31.16 -56.87
C GLY A 19 4.52 31.21 -57.04
N CYS A 20 3.90 30.18 -57.61
CA CYS A 20 2.45 30.09 -57.82
C CYS A 20 1.98 28.64 -57.61
N ASN A 21 2.00 28.22 -56.35
CA ASN A 21 1.23 27.08 -55.85
C ASN A 21 0.66 27.44 -54.48
N ASP A 22 -0.01 28.60 -54.42
CA ASP A 22 -1.12 28.79 -53.49
C ASP A 22 -2.31 28.02 -54.10
N ASP A 23 -2.97 27.19 -53.29
CA ASP A 23 -4.05 26.25 -53.62
C ASP A 23 -3.66 24.86 -54.16
N ILE A 24 -2.53 24.31 -53.68
CA ILE A 24 -2.59 22.90 -53.29
C ILE A 24 -3.22 22.91 -51.91
N GLU A 25 -4.41 22.34 -51.78
CA GLU A 25 -4.80 21.68 -50.53
C GLU A 25 -3.65 20.72 -50.22
N ILE A 26 -2.67 21.23 -49.47
CA ILE A 26 -1.95 20.40 -48.53
C ILE A 26 -3.13 19.86 -47.74
N ILE A 27 -3.51 18.61 -48.02
CA ILE A 27 -4.13 17.79 -47.01
C ILE A 27 -3.10 17.87 -45.91
N ASP A 28 -3.32 18.83 -45.03
CA ASP A 28 -2.72 18.91 -43.72
C ASP A 28 -3.15 17.57 -43.16
N THR A 29 -2.32 16.55 -43.33
CA THR A 29 -2.30 15.45 -42.39
C THR A 29 -1.84 16.14 -41.11
N ASP A 30 -2.79 16.78 -40.46
CA ASP A 30 -2.73 17.39 -39.14
C ASP A 30 -2.62 16.17 -38.21
N VAL A 31 -1.41 15.59 -38.17
CA VAL A 31 -1.19 14.33 -37.42
C VAL A 31 -1.08 14.63 -35.92
N GLY A 32 -0.72 15.84 -35.53
CA GLY A 32 -0.65 16.27 -34.14
C GLY A 32 -2.00 16.65 -33.52
N LEU A 33 -2.20 16.27 -32.26
CA LEU A 33 -3.25 16.84 -31.41
C LEU A 33 -2.94 18.33 -31.16
N ASN A 34 -3.32 19.22 -32.09
CA ASN A 34 -2.91 20.62 -32.11
C ASN A 34 -3.73 21.48 -31.11
N TYR A 35 -3.49 21.28 -29.81
CA TYR A 35 -4.14 22.04 -28.75
C TYR A 35 -3.46 23.40 -28.55
N LYS A 36 -4.23 24.48 -28.68
CA LYS A 36 -3.78 25.89 -28.55
C LYS A 36 -4.45 26.64 -27.40
N GLY A 37 -5.06 25.92 -26.46
CA GLY A 37 -5.72 26.52 -25.29
C GLY A 37 -4.73 26.97 -24.22
N GLU A 38 -5.26 27.51 -23.11
CA GLU A 38 -4.44 28.14 -22.06
C GLU A 38 -4.09 27.18 -20.91
N ASN A 39 -4.74 26.01 -20.83
CA ASN A 39 -4.40 25.04 -19.78
C ASN A 39 -3.00 24.46 -19.99
N ARG A 40 -2.03 24.90 -19.18
CA ARG A 40 -0.63 24.46 -19.20
C ARG A 40 -0.46 22.95 -19.02
N VAL A 41 -1.31 22.30 -18.23
CA VAL A 41 -1.28 20.84 -18.06
C VAL A 41 -1.68 20.16 -19.36
N GLY A 42 -2.70 20.67 -20.06
CA GLY A 42 -3.10 20.18 -21.37
C GLY A 42 -2.02 20.39 -22.43
N LEU A 43 -1.31 21.53 -22.41
CA LEU A 43 -0.19 21.80 -23.31
C LEU A 43 0.97 20.81 -23.08
N SER A 44 1.36 20.62 -21.82
CA SER A 44 2.43 19.68 -21.44
C SER A 44 2.10 18.23 -21.78
N PHE A 45 0.83 17.83 -21.63
CA PHE A 45 0.39 16.51 -22.08
C PHE A 45 0.56 16.32 -23.59
N ILE A 46 0.13 17.30 -24.40
CA ILE A 46 0.30 17.23 -25.86
C ILE A 46 1.77 17.20 -26.26
N GLU A 47 2.61 18.01 -25.62
CA GLU A 47 4.05 17.98 -25.82
C GLU A 47 4.61 16.57 -25.58
N LYS A 48 4.26 15.93 -24.46
CA LYS A 48 4.69 14.55 -24.17
C LYS A 48 4.14 13.51 -25.15
N VAL A 49 2.90 13.67 -25.61
CA VAL A 49 2.32 12.79 -26.65
C VAL A 49 3.10 12.89 -27.95
N ASN A 50 3.42 14.11 -28.37
CA ASN A 50 4.15 14.38 -29.61
C ASN A 50 5.60 13.89 -29.51
N GLU A 51 6.28 14.18 -28.39
CA GLU A 51 7.63 13.68 -28.08
C GLU A 51 7.70 12.14 -28.16
N GLN A 52 6.66 11.46 -27.66
CA GLN A 52 6.61 9.99 -27.58
C GLN A 52 5.88 9.33 -28.76
N ASN A 53 5.50 10.10 -29.79
CA ASN A 53 4.79 9.61 -30.98
C ASN A 53 3.51 8.79 -30.65
N LYS A 54 2.75 9.19 -29.63
CA LYS A 54 1.54 8.47 -29.16
C LYS A 54 0.22 8.92 -29.82
N GLU A 55 0.28 9.77 -30.84
CA GLU A 55 -0.90 10.38 -31.48
C GLU A 55 -1.89 9.33 -32.02
N GLU A 56 -1.38 8.28 -32.66
CA GLU A 56 -2.20 7.22 -33.24
C GLU A 56 -2.89 6.35 -32.16
N GLU A 57 -2.21 6.10 -31.04
CA GLU A 57 -2.77 5.39 -29.88
C GLU A 57 -3.98 6.16 -29.31
N ILE A 58 -3.86 7.49 -29.24
CA ILE A 58 -4.95 8.36 -28.76
C ILE A 58 -6.11 8.39 -29.76
N LYS A 59 -5.82 8.50 -31.06
CA LYS A 59 -6.85 8.47 -32.11
C LYS A 59 -7.67 7.18 -32.06
N GLN A 60 -7.01 6.03 -31.98
CA GLN A 60 -7.68 4.73 -31.87
C GLN A 60 -8.54 4.62 -30.60
N LEU A 61 -8.06 5.14 -29.47
CA LEU A 61 -8.84 5.20 -28.23
C LEU A 61 -10.09 6.08 -28.40
N LEU A 62 -9.97 7.25 -29.04
CA LEU A 62 -11.08 8.17 -29.25
C LEU A 62 -12.11 7.63 -30.25
N ASP A 63 -11.64 7.02 -31.34
CA ASP A 63 -12.50 6.34 -32.32
C ASP A 63 -13.34 5.23 -31.65
N SER A 64 -12.74 4.49 -30.71
CA SER A 64 -13.45 3.43 -29.98
C SER A 64 -14.56 3.94 -29.06
N CYS A 65 -14.46 5.18 -28.56
CA CYS A 65 -15.42 5.76 -27.61
C CYS A 65 -16.33 6.83 -28.22
N GLY A 66 -16.08 7.29 -29.45
CA GLY A 66 -16.91 8.26 -30.18
C GLY A 66 -16.98 9.63 -29.51
N GLY A 67 -15.85 10.08 -28.95
CA GLY A 67 -15.74 11.32 -28.19
C GLY A 67 -14.46 12.08 -28.52
N LYS A 68 -14.36 13.30 -27.97
CA LYS A 68 -13.18 14.16 -28.07
C LYS A 68 -12.62 14.52 -26.69
N LEU A 69 -11.30 14.68 -26.61
CA LEU A 69 -10.64 15.15 -25.38
C LEU A 69 -10.90 16.64 -25.16
N VAL A 70 -11.26 17.02 -23.93
CA VAL A 70 -11.49 18.41 -23.56
C VAL A 70 -10.26 18.96 -22.82
N MET A 71 -9.28 19.39 -23.61
CA MET A 71 -7.92 19.71 -23.15
C MET A 71 -7.82 20.88 -22.16
N ASP A 72 -8.71 21.86 -22.23
CA ASP A 72 -8.77 23.00 -21.27
C ASP A 72 -9.09 22.56 -19.82
N TYR A 73 -9.53 21.32 -19.64
CA TYR A 73 -9.95 20.77 -18.34
C TYR A 73 -9.08 19.60 -17.87
N VAL A 74 -7.95 19.35 -18.55
CA VAL A 74 -6.95 18.36 -18.15
C VAL A 74 -6.40 18.70 -16.77
N GLN A 75 -6.20 17.66 -15.96
CA GLN A 75 -5.61 17.74 -14.63
C GLN A 75 -4.44 16.77 -14.53
N TYR A 76 -3.48 17.09 -13.66
CA TYR A 76 -2.33 16.26 -13.37
C TYR A 76 -2.19 16.13 -11.85
N GLY A 77 -1.84 14.94 -11.39
CA GLY A 77 -1.72 14.67 -9.96
C GLY A 77 -1.42 13.21 -9.67
N VAL A 78 -1.54 12.85 -8.39
CA VAL A 78 -1.25 11.51 -7.88
C VAL A 78 -2.44 10.95 -7.10
N GLY A 79 -2.82 9.71 -7.38
CA GLY A 79 -3.86 8.96 -6.66
C GLY A 79 -4.53 7.85 -7.49
N PHE A 80 -5.69 7.38 -7.02
CA PHE A 80 -6.62 6.46 -7.69
C PHE A 80 -6.22 4.99 -7.94
N GLY A 81 -5.03 4.54 -7.55
CA GLY A 81 -4.45 3.26 -7.96
C GLY A 81 -3.54 3.39 -9.16
N GLU A 82 -3.38 4.61 -9.70
CA GLU A 82 -2.67 4.89 -10.94
C GLU A 82 -1.37 5.69 -10.74
N GLY A 83 -1.03 6.04 -9.50
CA GLY A 83 0.15 6.87 -9.23
C GLY A 83 0.03 8.24 -9.89
N PHE A 84 1.14 8.78 -10.43
CA PHE A 84 1.12 10.02 -11.20
C PHE A 84 0.39 9.83 -12.52
N HIS A 85 -0.54 10.72 -12.87
CA HIS A 85 -1.30 10.59 -14.12
C HIS A 85 -1.92 11.91 -14.59
N TYR A 86 -2.20 11.98 -15.89
CA TYR A 86 -3.09 12.96 -16.47
C TYR A 86 -4.54 12.44 -16.46
N LEU A 87 -5.47 13.29 -16.07
CA LEU A 87 -6.91 13.03 -16.09
C LEU A 87 -7.58 13.96 -17.11
N ILE A 88 -8.22 13.38 -18.12
CA ILE A 88 -8.73 14.12 -19.28
C ILE A 88 -10.23 13.84 -19.47
N PRO A 89 -11.11 14.85 -19.48
CA PRO A 89 -12.52 14.65 -19.77
C PRO A 89 -12.73 14.27 -21.25
N VAL A 90 -13.62 13.30 -21.49
CA VAL A 90 -14.06 12.92 -22.84
C VAL A 90 -15.47 13.44 -23.05
N GLN A 91 -15.65 14.27 -24.07
CA GLN A 91 -16.95 14.76 -24.50
C GLN A 91 -17.47 13.90 -25.65
N SER A 92 -18.62 13.26 -25.44
CA SER A 92 -19.34 12.56 -26.50
C SER A 92 -19.69 13.52 -27.64
N GLU A 93 -19.30 13.20 -28.87
CA GLU A 93 -19.62 14.04 -30.03
C GLU A 93 -21.13 14.08 -30.32
N LYS A 94 -21.83 12.99 -30.01
CA LYS A 94 -23.28 12.85 -30.25
C LYS A 94 -24.12 13.72 -29.31
N SER A 95 -23.72 13.84 -28.04
CA SER A 95 -24.52 14.48 -27.00
C SER A 95 -23.94 15.80 -26.49
N GLY A 96 -22.65 16.05 -26.72
CA GLY A 96 -21.92 17.16 -26.11
C GLY A 96 -21.78 17.04 -24.59
N VAL A 97 -22.05 15.87 -24.01
CA VAL A 97 -21.95 15.58 -22.58
C VAL A 97 -20.61 14.88 -22.28
N ILE A 98 -20.02 15.19 -21.13
CA ILE A 98 -18.91 14.43 -20.56
C ILE A 98 -19.48 13.15 -19.92
N ASP A 99 -19.24 12.02 -20.56
CA ASP A 99 -19.71 10.70 -20.14
C ASP A 99 -18.58 9.68 -19.95
N ALA A 100 -17.33 10.14 -20.07
CA ALA A 100 -16.15 9.39 -19.71
C ALA A 100 -14.97 10.32 -19.34
N CYS A 101 -13.91 9.73 -18.79
CA CYS A 101 -12.58 10.34 -18.76
C CYS A 101 -11.51 9.35 -19.16
N VAL A 102 -10.37 9.85 -19.63
CA VAL A 102 -9.16 9.06 -19.85
C VAL A 102 -8.15 9.37 -18.75
N ILE A 103 -7.57 8.32 -18.19
CA ILE A 103 -6.44 8.38 -17.27
C ILE A 103 -5.19 7.95 -18.04
N PHE A 104 -4.20 8.82 -18.15
CA PHE A 104 -2.88 8.50 -18.71
C PHE A 104 -1.87 8.42 -17.57
N PRO A 105 -1.46 7.21 -17.14
CA PRO A 105 -0.41 7.04 -16.14
C PRO A 105 0.90 7.66 -16.61
N VAL A 106 1.69 8.15 -15.68
CA VAL A 106 3.05 8.62 -15.90
C VAL A 106 4.01 7.62 -15.24
N ILE A 107 4.94 7.13 -16.03
CA ILE A 107 5.96 6.17 -15.64
C ILE A 107 7.30 6.89 -15.71
N THR A 108 8.11 6.79 -14.66
CA THR A 108 9.47 7.31 -14.64
C THR A 108 10.47 6.15 -14.76
N ASP A 109 11.53 6.31 -15.56
CA ASP A 109 12.59 5.29 -15.73
C ASP A 109 13.59 5.28 -14.55
N ILE A 110 13.12 5.13 -13.30
CA ILE A 110 13.94 5.37 -12.08
C ILE A 110 15.17 4.43 -11.91
N ALA A 111 15.48 3.53 -12.84
CA ALA A 111 16.66 2.67 -12.73
C ALA A 111 17.98 3.41 -13.05
N GLY A 112 18.46 4.23 -12.11
CA GLY A 112 19.83 4.76 -12.09
C GLY A 112 20.14 5.88 -13.09
N ASN A 113 19.11 6.49 -13.67
CA ASN A 113 19.26 7.64 -14.56
C ASN A 113 19.20 8.95 -13.75
N PRO A 114 20.25 9.80 -13.77
CA PRO A 114 20.23 11.10 -13.07
C PRO A 114 19.22 12.10 -13.66
N GLN A 115 18.64 11.80 -14.83
CA GLN A 115 17.53 12.52 -15.44
C GLN A 115 16.44 11.51 -15.83
N PRO A 116 15.47 11.21 -14.94
CA PRO A 116 14.47 10.21 -15.24
C PRO A 116 13.56 10.67 -16.39
N GLU A 117 13.44 9.85 -17.43
CA GLU A 117 12.55 10.10 -18.55
C GLU A 117 11.09 9.91 -18.11
N ILE A 118 10.27 10.93 -18.33
CA ILE A 118 8.83 10.91 -18.04
C ILE A 118 8.09 10.28 -19.23
N LEU A 119 7.67 9.03 -19.08
CA LEU A 119 6.95 8.28 -20.10
C LEU A 119 5.44 8.24 -19.82
N LEU A 120 4.64 8.39 -20.87
CA LEU A 120 3.20 8.14 -20.81
C LEU A 120 2.95 6.63 -20.86
N GLY A 121 2.28 6.11 -19.84
CA GLY A 121 1.85 4.72 -19.75
C GLY A 121 0.70 4.40 -20.71
N ILE A 122 0.06 3.25 -20.46
CA ILE A 122 -1.10 2.78 -21.22
C ILE A 122 -2.35 3.54 -20.75
N PRO A 123 -3.09 4.24 -21.63
CA PRO A 123 -4.28 4.96 -21.24
C PRO A 123 -5.41 4.04 -20.79
N ARG A 124 -6.20 4.51 -19.83
CA ARG A 124 -7.39 3.83 -19.31
C ARG A 124 -8.61 4.70 -19.50
N LEU A 125 -9.63 4.17 -20.16
CA LEU A 125 -10.94 4.81 -20.28
C LEU A 125 -11.81 4.44 -19.07
N VAL A 126 -12.32 5.47 -18.38
CA VAL A 126 -13.34 5.35 -17.35
C VAL A 126 -14.64 5.92 -17.92
N ASP A 127 -15.38 5.06 -18.63
CA ASP A 127 -16.72 5.37 -19.14
C ASP A 127 -17.81 5.00 -18.13
N ARG A 128 -19.08 5.25 -18.46
CA ARG A 128 -20.24 4.84 -17.64
C ARG A 128 -20.18 3.36 -17.22
N GLY A 129 -19.85 2.47 -18.15
CA GLY A 129 -19.89 1.02 -17.93
C GLY A 129 -18.79 0.54 -16.99
N MET A 130 -17.62 1.14 -17.07
CA MET A 130 -16.49 0.93 -16.15
C MET A 130 -16.77 1.58 -14.79
N PHE A 131 -17.25 2.82 -14.80
CA PHE A 131 -17.51 3.60 -13.59
C PHE A 131 -18.52 2.92 -12.65
N VAL A 132 -19.62 2.35 -13.18
CA VAL A 132 -20.60 1.65 -12.35
C VAL A 132 -20.06 0.37 -11.69
N LYS A 133 -18.97 -0.20 -12.22
CA LYS A 133 -18.33 -1.41 -11.69
C LYS A 133 -17.26 -1.12 -10.62
N LEU A 134 -16.85 0.14 -10.47
CA LEU A 134 -15.85 0.51 -9.46
C LEU A 134 -16.37 0.24 -8.03
N PRO A 135 -15.50 0.03 -7.04
CA PRO A 135 -15.86 0.08 -5.62
C PRO A 135 -16.45 1.46 -5.24
N SER A 136 -17.35 1.51 -4.24
CA SER A 136 -18.05 2.74 -3.85
C SER A 136 -17.11 3.92 -3.55
N VAL A 137 -16.04 3.66 -2.79
CA VAL A 137 -15.04 4.67 -2.40
C VAL A 137 -14.31 5.24 -3.63
N GLN A 138 -13.91 4.34 -4.54
CA GLN A 138 -13.28 4.73 -5.80
C GLN A 138 -14.21 5.51 -6.73
N LYS A 139 -15.52 5.21 -6.75
CA LYS A 139 -16.51 6.02 -7.47
C LYS A 139 -16.59 7.42 -6.90
N GLU A 140 -16.59 7.54 -5.58
CA GLU A 140 -16.73 8.83 -4.89
C GLU A 140 -15.53 9.73 -5.15
N MET A 141 -14.32 9.19 -5.02
CA MET A 141 -13.08 9.93 -5.28
C MET A 141 -13.02 10.38 -6.74
N ARG A 142 -13.35 9.51 -7.70
CA ARG A 142 -13.40 9.88 -9.14
C ARG A 142 -14.54 10.87 -9.45
N SER A 143 -15.66 10.81 -8.74
CA SER A 143 -16.77 11.76 -8.89
C SER A 143 -16.41 13.20 -8.51
N VAL A 144 -15.37 13.43 -7.71
CA VAL A 144 -14.89 14.77 -7.36
C VAL A 144 -14.55 15.57 -8.63
N PHE A 145 -13.91 14.92 -9.61
CA PHE A 145 -13.45 15.56 -10.85
C PHE A 145 -14.59 15.85 -11.82
N PHE A 146 -15.50 14.89 -12.00
CA PHE A 146 -16.72 15.10 -12.77
C PHE A 146 -17.57 16.26 -12.20
N ARG A 147 -17.67 16.37 -10.86
CA ARG A 147 -18.32 17.51 -10.20
C ARG A 147 -17.56 18.81 -10.42
N LYS A 148 -16.23 18.80 -10.32
CA LYS A 148 -15.38 19.98 -10.57
C LYS A 148 -15.51 20.48 -12.01
N TRP A 149 -15.52 19.59 -12.99
CA TRP A 149 -15.76 19.91 -14.40
C TRP A 149 -17.15 20.49 -14.63
N LYS A 150 -18.17 19.92 -13.98
CA LYS A 150 -19.54 20.45 -14.00
C LYS A 150 -19.62 21.86 -13.42
N GLN A 151 -18.96 22.10 -12.29
CA GLN A 151 -18.88 23.43 -11.66
C GLN A 151 -18.16 24.45 -12.53
N ARG A 152 -17.17 24.01 -13.32
CA ARG A 152 -16.47 24.82 -14.33
C ARG A 152 -17.23 24.93 -15.67
N GLY A 153 -18.50 24.54 -15.72
CA GLY A 153 -19.41 24.79 -16.85
C GLY A 153 -19.55 23.66 -17.88
N LEU A 154 -18.88 22.52 -17.71
CA LEU A 154 -19.08 21.38 -18.60
C LEU A 154 -20.42 20.68 -18.33
N LYS A 155 -21.08 20.22 -19.39
CA LYS A 155 -22.25 19.34 -19.26
C LYS A 155 -21.74 17.95 -18.93
N VAL A 156 -21.86 17.53 -17.68
CA VAL A 156 -21.37 16.23 -17.21
C VAL A 156 -22.55 15.31 -16.90
N ASP A 157 -22.41 14.04 -17.25
CA ASP A 157 -23.38 13.03 -16.88
C ASP A 157 -23.55 12.93 -15.35
N SER A 158 -24.80 13.01 -14.90
CA SER A 158 -25.16 12.83 -13.49
C SER A 158 -24.71 11.50 -12.89
N LEU A 159 -24.64 10.40 -13.67
CA LEU A 159 -24.20 9.10 -13.18
C LEU A 159 -22.74 9.09 -12.71
N LEU A 160 -21.92 9.99 -13.27
CA LEU A 160 -20.50 10.14 -12.92
C LEU A 160 -20.28 11.15 -11.77
N CYS A 161 -21.34 11.82 -11.33
CA CYS A 161 -21.33 12.81 -10.25
C CYS A 161 -21.97 12.23 -8.99
N VAL A 162 -21.43 11.12 -8.48
CA VAL A 162 -21.91 10.52 -7.23
C VAL A 162 -21.43 11.38 -6.06
N SER A 163 -22.31 11.62 -5.10
CA SER A 163 -21.94 12.04 -3.75
C SER A 163 -22.52 11.02 -2.80
N GLN A 164 -21.73 10.44 -1.90
CA GLN A 164 -22.32 10.15 -0.60
C GLN A 164 -22.63 11.51 0.00
N ASP A 165 -23.89 11.71 0.37
CA ASP A 165 -24.30 12.85 1.16
C ASP A 165 -23.49 12.88 2.46
N LEU A 166 -22.45 13.71 2.51
CA LEU A 166 -21.95 14.26 3.77
C LEU A 166 -22.92 15.35 4.31
N SER A 167 -24.01 15.65 3.59
CA SER A 167 -25.20 16.32 4.09
C SER A 167 -26.23 15.34 4.64
N ILE A 168 -26.22 15.15 5.96
CA ILE A 168 -27.41 15.00 6.83
C ILE A 168 -28.64 14.34 6.15
N GLU A 169 -28.69 13.01 6.11
CA GLU A 169 -29.97 12.29 6.23
C GLU A 169 -29.92 11.35 7.43
N ASN A 170 -30.73 11.68 8.43
CA ASN A 170 -31.12 10.81 9.53
C ASN A 170 -31.86 9.59 8.94
N VAL A 171 -31.13 8.55 8.55
CA VAL A 171 -31.74 7.23 8.39
C VAL A 171 -31.77 6.60 9.77
N GLY A 172 -32.91 6.81 10.44
CA GLY A 172 -33.14 6.40 11.81
C GLY A 172 -32.90 4.91 12.03
N THR A 173 -31.87 4.59 12.79
CA THR A 173 -31.82 3.33 13.53
C THR A 173 -32.88 3.43 14.62
N LYS A 174 -33.99 2.70 14.47
CA LYS A 174 -34.95 2.47 15.55
C LYS A 174 -34.19 1.85 16.72
N VAL A 175 -33.83 2.67 17.69
CA VAL A 175 -33.45 2.24 19.03
C VAL A 175 -34.68 1.52 19.60
N LYS A 176 -34.54 0.22 19.89
CA LYS A 176 -35.42 -0.40 20.89
C LYS A 176 -35.09 0.29 22.21
N THR A 177 -35.89 1.30 22.56
CA THR A 177 -35.95 1.87 23.89
C THR A 177 -36.27 0.74 24.87
N GLN A 178 -35.27 0.28 25.61
CA GLN A 178 -35.52 -0.06 27.01
C GLN A 178 -35.46 1.24 27.79
N THR A 179 -36.63 1.60 28.29
CA THR A 179 -36.88 2.63 29.30
C THR A 179 -35.83 2.64 30.40
N ALA A 180 -35.16 3.77 30.58
CA ALA A 180 -34.95 4.37 31.89
C ALA A 180 -34.66 5.85 31.72
N GLU A 181 -35.50 6.65 32.35
CA GLU A 181 -35.35 8.08 32.59
C GLU A 181 -34.01 8.32 33.29
N ASN A 182 -33.12 9.09 32.64
CA ASN A 182 -32.33 10.16 33.26
C ASN A 182 -31.40 10.78 32.20
N GLU A 183 -31.51 12.09 32.08
CA GLU A 183 -30.68 12.97 31.27
C GLU A 183 -29.21 12.90 31.71
N ASN A 184 -28.29 12.97 30.74
CA ASN A 184 -26.85 13.25 30.90
C ASN A 184 -25.99 12.29 31.75
N VAL A 185 -25.85 11.03 31.34
CA VAL A 185 -24.68 10.22 31.73
C VAL A 185 -24.01 9.65 30.48
N VAL A 186 -22.94 10.31 30.02
CA VAL A 186 -21.98 9.72 29.08
C VAL A 186 -21.32 8.56 29.84
N GLN A 187 -21.68 7.31 29.52
CA GLN A 187 -20.97 6.16 30.07
C GLN A 187 -19.52 6.20 29.59
N ALA A 188 -18.61 6.52 30.51
CA ALA A 188 -17.19 6.28 30.30
C ALA A 188 -16.98 4.77 30.20
N SER A 189 -16.35 4.32 29.12
CA SER A 189 -15.91 2.94 29.00
C SER A 189 -14.67 2.73 29.87
N THR A 190 -14.55 1.57 30.52
CA THR A 190 -13.34 1.20 31.27
C THR A 190 -12.16 0.91 30.34
N GLU A 191 -12.43 0.61 29.07
CA GLU A 191 -11.45 0.43 28.01
C GLU A 191 -11.64 1.49 26.92
N PRO A 192 -10.58 2.05 26.35
CA PRO A 192 -10.72 3.08 25.35
C PRO A 192 -11.34 2.50 24.07
N LEU A 193 -12.37 3.16 23.55
CA LEU A 193 -13.01 2.82 22.28
C LEU A 193 -12.11 3.25 21.12
N GLU A 194 -11.92 2.34 20.17
CA GLU A 194 -11.12 2.57 18.97
C GLU A 194 -11.97 3.14 17.83
N TYR A 195 -11.45 4.17 17.17
CA TYR A 195 -12.03 4.79 15.99
C TYR A 195 -11.03 4.73 14.84
N ARG A 196 -11.47 4.20 13.70
CA ARG A 196 -10.64 4.09 12.48
C ARG A 196 -11.25 4.91 11.35
N GLY A 197 -10.46 5.80 10.77
CA GLY A 197 -10.77 6.52 9.55
C GLY A 197 -9.85 6.07 8.42
N HIS A 198 -10.43 5.63 7.32
CA HIS A 198 -9.74 5.44 6.05
C HIS A 198 -9.99 6.66 5.18
N ILE A 199 -8.92 7.25 4.64
CA ILE A 199 -9.00 8.48 3.86
C ILE A 199 -8.29 8.28 2.54
N ASP A 200 -9.04 8.07 1.46
CA ASP A 200 -8.51 8.18 0.10
C ASP A 200 -8.24 9.65 -0.20
N TYR A 201 -7.06 9.93 -0.76
CA TYR A 201 -6.69 11.29 -1.12
C TYR A 201 -6.08 11.35 -2.53
N TYR A 202 -6.25 12.51 -3.14
CA TYR A 202 -5.64 12.87 -4.42
C TYR A 202 -4.96 14.22 -4.28
N ILE A 203 -3.69 14.29 -4.69
CA ILE A 203 -2.94 15.55 -4.72
C ILE A 203 -2.90 16.04 -6.15
N GLU A 204 -3.56 17.16 -6.39
CA GLU A 204 -3.57 17.82 -7.68
C GLU A 204 -2.36 18.75 -7.78
N ILE A 205 -1.56 18.56 -8.81
CA ILE A 205 -0.28 19.24 -8.99
C ILE A 205 -0.45 20.34 -10.03
N TYR A 206 -0.08 21.57 -9.67
CA TYR A 206 0.02 22.68 -10.60
C TYR A 206 1.28 22.52 -11.45
N ASN A 207 1.11 22.44 -12.76
CA ASN A 207 2.22 22.49 -13.70
C ASN A 207 2.66 23.96 -13.93
N GLY A 208 3.17 24.60 -12.86
CA GLY A 208 3.42 26.03 -12.76
C GLY A 208 4.87 26.40 -12.62
N MET A 209 5.62 26.22 -13.69
CA MET A 209 6.95 26.80 -13.88
C MET A 209 6.90 28.33 -13.78
N GLU A 210 7.68 28.90 -12.87
CA GLU A 210 8.05 30.33 -12.85
C GLU A 210 9.41 30.60 -13.53
N SER A 211 9.92 29.71 -14.39
CA SER A 211 11.07 30.05 -15.23
C SER A 211 11.20 29.03 -16.35
N GLY A 212 11.43 29.50 -17.58
CA GLY A 212 11.51 28.69 -18.80
C GLY A 212 12.74 27.79 -18.93
N GLU A 213 13.24 27.26 -17.82
CA GLU A 213 14.33 26.29 -17.75
C GLU A 213 14.01 25.41 -16.54
N ASP A 214 13.38 24.26 -16.79
CA ASP A 214 13.33 23.03 -15.97
C ASP A 214 12.00 22.31 -16.23
N GLU A 215 12.09 21.04 -16.62
CA GLU A 215 10.97 20.12 -16.85
C GLU A 215 9.96 20.12 -15.68
N PRO A 216 8.67 19.78 -15.92
CA PRO A 216 7.68 19.63 -14.83
C PRO A 216 8.33 18.83 -13.72
N CYS A 217 8.26 19.28 -12.46
CA CYS A 217 8.97 18.63 -11.35
C CYS A 217 8.67 17.12 -11.40
N ALA A 218 9.60 16.36 -11.98
CA ALA A 218 9.44 14.93 -12.25
C ALA A 218 9.26 14.15 -10.94
N ASN A 219 9.61 14.82 -9.85
CA ASN A 219 9.34 14.48 -8.49
C ASN A 219 8.15 15.32 -8.04
N GLY A 220 6.93 14.78 -8.15
CA GLY A 220 5.84 15.30 -7.33
C GLY A 220 6.19 15.21 -5.84
N ILE A 221 5.27 15.59 -4.97
CA ILE A 221 5.54 15.49 -3.52
C ILE A 221 5.86 14.03 -3.12
N SER A 222 7.01 13.83 -2.48
CA SER A 222 7.47 12.47 -2.14
C SER A 222 6.52 11.82 -1.13
N LEU A 223 6.54 10.49 -1.02
CA LEU A 223 5.76 9.81 0.02
C LEU A 223 6.24 10.22 1.42
N GLU A 224 7.52 10.52 1.57
CA GLU A 224 8.13 11.00 2.81
C GLU A 224 7.59 12.38 3.20
N ASP A 225 7.60 13.35 2.27
CA ASP A 225 7.06 14.70 2.50
C ASP A 225 5.55 14.66 2.83
N ARG A 226 4.79 13.83 2.11
CA ARG A 226 3.38 13.58 2.41
C ARG A 226 3.21 13.01 3.81
N SER A 227 4.00 12.00 4.14
CA SER A 227 3.95 11.35 5.44
C SER A 227 4.28 12.30 6.57
N GLU A 228 5.26 13.18 6.38
CA GLU A 228 5.63 14.21 7.34
C GLU A 228 4.46 15.17 7.60
N ILE A 229 3.84 15.70 6.55
CA ILE A 229 2.70 16.62 6.67
C ILE A 229 1.53 15.96 7.41
N PHE A 230 1.13 14.75 7.01
CA PHE A 230 0.02 14.05 7.66
C PHE A 230 0.32 13.77 9.14
N ARG A 231 1.49 13.20 9.46
CA ARG A 231 1.85 12.88 10.85
C ARG A 231 2.01 14.12 11.72
N ARG A 232 2.57 15.21 11.20
CA ARG A 232 2.71 16.50 11.91
C ARG A 232 1.36 17.03 12.42
N HIS A 233 0.30 16.84 11.64
CA HIS A 233 -1.05 17.27 12.03
C HIS A 233 -1.80 16.25 12.89
N GLY A 234 -1.25 15.05 13.12
CA GLY A 234 -1.84 14.03 13.99
C GLY A 234 -2.04 14.48 15.44
N LYS A 235 -1.20 15.39 15.95
CA LYS A 235 -1.40 16.02 17.26
C LYS A 235 -2.73 16.77 17.38
N PHE A 236 -3.27 17.30 16.29
CA PHE A 236 -4.56 18.01 16.33
C PHE A 236 -5.73 17.04 16.48
N LEU A 237 -5.61 15.83 15.94
CA LEU A 237 -6.56 14.76 16.19
C LEU A 237 -6.56 14.39 17.68
N PHE A 238 -5.38 14.36 18.32
CA PHE A 238 -5.26 14.14 19.76
C PHE A 238 -6.00 15.21 20.59
N GLU A 239 -5.66 16.48 20.37
CA GLU A 239 -6.23 17.61 21.10
C GLU A 239 -7.74 17.77 20.90
N TYR A 240 -8.24 17.56 19.67
CA TYR A 240 -9.63 17.83 19.31
C TYR A 240 -10.56 16.64 19.60
N ALA A 241 -10.09 15.42 19.40
CA ALA A 241 -10.87 14.21 19.71
C ALA A 241 -10.85 13.88 21.22
N GLY A 242 -9.94 14.48 21.99
CA GLY A 242 -9.66 14.05 23.36
C GLY A 242 -9.14 12.62 23.39
N SER A 243 -8.29 12.27 22.42
CA SER A 243 -7.81 10.89 22.33
C SER A 243 -6.87 10.57 23.48
N VAL A 244 -6.86 9.31 23.91
CA VAL A 244 -6.12 8.88 25.11
C VAL A 244 -4.68 8.49 24.81
N LYS A 245 -4.35 8.39 23.52
CA LYS A 245 -3.02 8.16 22.95
C LYS A 245 -2.88 8.98 21.68
N TYR A 246 -1.65 9.26 21.28
CA TYR A 246 -1.36 9.86 19.98
C TYR A 246 -1.99 9.01 18.86
N PRO A 247 -2.75 9.62 17.93
CA PRO A 247 -3.33 8.92 16.81
C PRO A 247 -2.27 8.24 15.96
N GLU A 248 -2.52 6.98 15.60
CA GLU A 248 -1.69 6.24 14.66
C GLU A 248 -2.09 6.65 13.24
N ILE A 249 -1.11 7.10 12.45
CA ILE A 249 -1.33 7.58 11.09
C ILE A 249 -0.43 6.77 10.15
N TYR A 250 -1.05 5.87 9.41
CA TYR A 250 -0.42 5.09 8.36
C TYR A 250 -0.66 5.79 7.02
N VAL A 251 0.41 6.14 6.32
CA VAL A 251 0.35 6.93 5.08
C VAL A 251 0.83 6.06 3.94
N GLU A 252 -0.02 5.89 2.95
CA GLU A 252 0.28 5.25 1.68
C GLU A 252 0.24 6.26 0.56
N MET A 253 0.62 5.82 -0.65
CA MET A 253 0.65 6.69 -1.83
C MET A 253 -0.69 7.35 -2.16
N GLU A 254 -1.80 6.73 -1.79
CA GLU A 254 -3.15 7.07 -2.30
C GLU A 254 -4.22 7.11 -1.22
N PHE A 255 -3.90 6.63 -0.02
CA PHE A 255 -4.77 6.68 1.14
C PHE A 255 -3.97 6.86 2.42
N LEU A 256 -4.65 7.21 3.50
CA LEU A 256 -4.12 7.08 4.85
C LEU A 256 -5.14 6.47 5.80
N ASP A 257 -4.66 5.63 6.72
CA ASP A 257 -5.44 5.12 7.84
C ASP A 257 -5.10 5.90 9.11
N VAL A 258 -6.14 6.34 9.80
CA VAL A 258 -6.07 7.13 11.03
C VAL A 258 -6.78 6.38 12.14
N THR A 259 -6.04 5.97 13.17
CA THR A 259 -6.59 5.28 14.34
C THR A 259 -6.43 6.15 15.58
N PHE A 260 -7.51 6.37 16.32
CA PHE A 260 -7.47 7.08 17.60
C PHE A 260 -8.44 6.47 18.63
N PHE A 261 -8.15 6.72 19.91
CA PHE A 261 -8.79 6.04 21.03
C PHE A 261 -9.47 7.03 21.97
N SER A 262 -10.67 6.74 22.48
CA SER A 262 -11.38 7.60 23.44
C SER A 262 -12.09 6.81 24.54
N PHE A 263 -12.00 7.25 25.80
CA PHE A 263 -12.79 6.66 26.91
C PHE A 263 -14.27 7.05 26.87
N HIS A 264 -14.61 8.06 26.06
CA HIS A 264 -15.97 8.50 25.84
C HIS A 264 -16.45 8.09 24.45
N TYR A 265 -17.71 7.67 24.37
CA TYR A 265 -18.35 7.46 23.09
C TYR A 265 -18.38 8.76 22.27
N VAL A 266 -17.77 8.71 21.09
CA VAL A 266 -17.82 9.75 20.06
C VAL A 266 -18.77 9.31 18.94
N GLU A 267 -19.77 10.13 18.65
CA GLU A 267 -20.69 9.89 17.55
C GLU A 267 -19.95 9.87 16.20
N ARG A 268 -20.35 8.98 15.27
CA ARG A 268 -19.74 8.86 13.93
C ARG A 268 -19.63 10.20 13.20
N LYS A 269 -20.66 11.06 13.30
CA LYS A 269 -20.65 12.40 12.68
C LYS A 269 -19.52 13.28 13.23
N LYS A 270 -19.27 13.20 14.54
CA LYS A 270 -18.20 13.96 15.19
C LYS A 270 -16.82 13.39 14.82
N VAL A 271 -16.69 12.07 14.67
CA VAL A 271 -15.47 11.43 14.12
C VAL A 271 -15.17 11.94 12.72
N ILE A 272 -16.16 11.92 11.82
CA ILE A 272 -16.01 12.44 10.44
C ILE A 272 -15.60 13.90 10.46
N GLN A 273 -16.26 14.74 11.28
CA GLN A 273 -15.92 16.16 11.39
C GLN A 273 -14.48 16.38 11.89
N THR A 274 -14.02 15.57 12.85
CA THR A 274 -12.64 15.61 13.35
C THR A 274 -11.64 15.28 12.24
N LEU A 275 -11.89 14.21 11.48
CA LEU A 275 -11.04 13.82 10.34
C LEU A 275 -11.06 14.86 9.22
N GLN A 276 -12.21 15.49 8.96
CA GLN A 276 -12.32 16.61 8.01
C GLN A 276 -11.47 17.81 8.44
N ASN A 277 -11.54 18.22 9.70
CA ASN A 277 -10.75 19.32 10.22
C ASN A 277 -9.24 19.02 10.16
N TYR A 278 -8.86 17.77 10.44
CA TYR A 278 -7.49 17.30 10.28
C TYR A 278 -7.03 17.38 8.81
N MET A 279 -7.82 16.87 7.87
CA MET A 279 -7.49 16.93 6.44
C MET A 279 -7.43 18.36 5.91
N GLU A 280 -8.26 19.28 6.38
CA GLU A 280 -8.17 20.70 5.98
C GLU A 280 -6.89 21.37 6.46
N ARG A 281 -6.37 20.99 7.63
CA ARG A 281 -5.04 21.44 8.10
C ARG A 281 -3.91 20.88 7.24
N CYS A 282 -3.95 19.57 6.96
CA CYS A 282 -3.00 18.95 6.05
C CYS A 282 -3.03 19.63 4.68
N ARG A 283 -4.23 19.91 4.14
CA ARG A 283 -4.39 20.60 2.86
C ARG A 283 -3.76 22.00 2.86
N TYR A 284 -3.83 22.73 3.97
CA TYR A 284 -3.18 24.05 4.09
C TYR A 284 -1.64 23.93 3.97
N ASP A 285 -1.04 22.97 4.68
CA ASP A 285 0.40 22.72 4.60
C ASP A 285 0.81 22.21 3.21
N PHE A 286 0.02 21.31 2.60
CA PHE A 286 0.27 20.87 1.23
C PHE A 286 0.26 22.04 0.24
N LYS A 287 -0.64 23.01 0.39
CA LYS A 287 -0.66 24.22 -0.45
C LYS A 287 0.56 25.14 -0.25
N SER A 288 1.32 24.96 0.82
CA SER A 288 2.61 25.64 1.01
C SER A 288 3.77 24.93 0.31
N VAL A 289 3.58 23.68 -0.15
CA VAL A 289 4.58 22.93 -0.92
C VAL A 289 4.51 23.36 -2.38
N TYR A 290 5.67 23.64 -2.96
CA TYR A 290 5.79 24.02 -4.36
C TYR A 290 5.19 22.95 -5.28
N GLY A 291 4.37 23.38 -6.24
CA GLY A 291 3.73 22.50 -7.22
C GLY A 291 2.40 21.88 -6.78
N VAL A 292 1.95 21.99 -5.52
CA VAL A 292 0.62 21.48 -5.13
C VAL A 292 -0.45 22.54 -5.36
N SER A 293 -1.48 22.20 -6.14
CA SER A 293 -2.65 23.06 -6.39
C SER A 293 -3.78 22.82 -5.40
N ASP A 294 -4.08 21.55 -5.12
CA ASP A 294 -5.16 21.17 -4.22
C ASP A 294 -4.97 19.76 -3.68
N VAL A 295 -5.65 19.47 -2.57
CA VAL A 295 -5.76 18.11 -2.03
C VAL A 295 -7.23 17.79 -1.89
N LEU A 296 -7.65 16.75 -2.59
CA LEU A 296 -9.01 16.23 -2.61
C LEU A 296 -9.03 14.93 -1.81
N TYR A 297 -10.11 14.66 -1.09
CA TYR A 297 -10.18 13.48 -0.24
C TYR A 297 -11.61 13.00 -0.02
N VAL A 298 -11.74 11.73 0.34
CA VAL A 298 -12.97 11.06 0.79
C VAL A 298 -12.68 10.36 2.10
N ILE A 299 -13.61 10.39 3.06
CA ILE A 299 -13.42 9.81 4.40
C ILE A 299 -14.43 8.70 4.62
N ASP A 300 -13.92 7.50 4.91
CA ASP A 300 -14.68 6.38 5.42
C ASP A 300 -14.33 6.11 6.89
N VAL A 301 -15.37 5.93 7.71
CA VAL A 301 -15.20 5.65 9.14
C VAL A 301 -15.75 4.28 9.47
N TYR A 302 -14.91 3.46 10.09
CA TYR A 302 -15.25 2.12 10.60
C TYR A 302 -15.36 2.15 12.13
N GLY A 303 -16.45 1.56 12.66
CA GLY A 303 -16.66 1.35 14.09
C GLY A 303 -17.98 1.90 14.65
N SER A 304 -18.68 1.07 15.43
CA SER A 304 -19.73 1.50 16.37
C SER A 304 -19.92 0.42 17.44
N GLY A 305 -19.49 0.73 18.67
CA GLY A 305 -20.12 0.29 19.93
C GLY A 305 -20.34 -1.21 20.15
N GLY A 306 -19.48 -1.81 20.98
CA GLY A 306 -19.81 -2.89 21.91
C GLY A 306 -20.45 -4.17 21.35
N GLY A 307 -19.64 -5.22 21.21
CA GLY A 307 -20.16 -6.56 21.01
C GLY A 307 -19.09 -7.60 20.69
N GLY A 308 -18.48 -8.17 21.74
CA GLY A 308 -18.05 -9.56 21.85
C GLY A 308 -17.30 -10.22 20.69
N SER A 309 -16.03 -10.54 20.97
CA SER A 309 -15.31 -11.66 20.38
C SER A 309 -16.19 -12.88 20.12
N THR A 310 -16.24 -13.34 18.87
CA THR A 310 -16.21 -14.78 18.54
C THR A 310 -15.53 -14.99 17.18
N THR A 311 -14.31 -15.51 17.24
CA THR A 311 -13.81 -16.64 16.43
C THR A 311 -14.52 -16.97 15.10
N ASN A 312 -13.75 -17.02 14.00
CA ASN A 312 -13.99 -17.94 12.88
C ASN A 312 -14.35 -19.35 13.40
N PRO A 313 -15.31 -20.06 12.78
CA PRO A 313 -14.99 -20.92 11.63
C PRO A 313 -16.13 -20.90 10.57
N GLY A 314 -15.97 -21.22 9.29
CA GLY A 314 -15.31 -22.37 8.68
C GLY A 314 -16.23 -22.89 7.56
N VAL A 315 -15.61 -23.36 6.48
CA VAL A 315 -16.25 -24.10 5.39
C VAL A 315 -16.77 -25.46 5.92
N GLY A 316 -17.96 -25.89 5.51
CA GLY A 316 -18.34 -27.31 5.51
C GLY A 316 -19.80 -27.65 5.79
N GLY A 317 -20.54 -27.96 4.70
CA GLY A 317 -21.37 -29.16 4.56
C GLY A 317 -22.59 -29.38 5.48
N GLY A 318 -23.77 -29.46 4.86
CA GLY A 318 -24.93 -30.15 5.43
C GLY A 318 -26.25 -29.73 4.81
N ASP A 319 -26.70 -30.44 3.77
CA ASP A 319 -28.13 -30.55 3.46
C ASP A 319 -28.87 -31.08 4.70
N PRO A 320 -30.16 -30.73 4.88
CA PRO A 320 -31.14 -31.75 4.53
C PRO A 320 -32.51 -31.23 4.02
N VAL A 321 -33.13 -32.10 3.22
CA VAL A 321 -34.56 -32.35 2.94
C VAL A 321 -35.36 -31.37 2.06
N ASP A 322 -35.67 -31.91 0.88
CA ASP A 322 -36.80 -31.66 -0.03
C ASP A 322 -38.18 -31.70 0.68
N PRO A 323 -39.24 -31.09 0.10
CA PRO A 323 -40.11 -31.95 -0.70
C PRO A 323 -40.67 -31.28 -1.96
N GLY A 324 -40.64 -32.04 -3.05
CA GLY A 324 -41.80 -32.20 -3.93
C GLY A 324 -41.66 -31.62 -5.34
N ASP A 325 -41.43 -32.52 -6.28
CA ASP A 325 -42.50 -33.09 -7.12
C ASP A 325 -42.20 -33.12 -8.64
N GLU A 326 -42.61 -34.25 -9.21
CA GLU A 326 -42.85 -34.61 -10.61
C GLU A 326 -41.71 -34.62 -11.65
N GLY A 327 -41.48 -35.82 -12.21
CA GLY A 327 -41.54 -35.95 -13.68
C GLY A 327 -40.38 -36.66 -14.39
N GLY A 328 -40.32 -37.98 -14.26
CA GLY A 328 -40.26 -38.96 -15.37
C GLY A 328 -39.17 -38.88 -16.47
N GLY A 329 -38.51 -40.02 -16.74
CA GLY A 329 -37.93 -40.27 -18.07
C GLY A 329 -36.76 -41.24 -18.12
N SER A 330 -37.06 -42.50 -18.41
CA SER A 330 -36.15 -43.66 -18.46
C SER A 330 -35.22 -43.71 -19.70
N SER A 331 -34.20 -44.59 -19.57
CA SER A 331 -33.45 -45.34 -20.60
C SER A 331 -32.37 -44.60 -21.40
N GLY A 332 -31.18 -45.13 -21.67
CA GLY A 332 -30.62 -46.48 -21.59
C GLY A 332 -29.65 -46.66 -22.77
N GLY A 333 -28.57 -47.44 -22.64
CA GLY A 333 -27.84 -47.94 -23.81
C GLY A 333 -26.32 -47.95 -23.72
N SER A 334 -25.77 -49.16 -23.63
CA SER A 334 -24.36 -49.52 -23.49
C SER A 334 -23.58 -49.57 -24.81
N GLY A 335 -22.26 -49.41 -24.72
CA GLY A 335 -21.27 -50.36 -25.26
C GLY A 335 -20.66 -50.09 -26.65
N GLY A 336 -19.32 -50.13 -26.72
CA GLY A 336 -18.58 -50.31 -27.97
C GLY A 336 -17.07 -50.04 -27.87
N SER A 337 -16.28 -51.09 -27.60
CA SER A 337 -14.81 -51.10 -27.69
C SER A 337 -14.30 -51.09 -29.14
N GLY A 338 -13.13 -50.48 -29.39
CA GLY A 338 -12.43 -50.57 -30.67
C GLY A 338 -11.00 -50.00 -30.62
N SER A 339 -10.03 -50.89 -30.69
CA SER A 339 -8.56 -50.71 -30.60
C SER A 339 -7.92 -49.91 -31.75
N GLY A 340 -7.01 -49.00 -31.38
CA GLY A 340 -5.63 -48.89 -31.91
C GLY A 340 -5.41 -48.36 -33.33
N THR A 341 -4.85 -47.16 -33.45
CA THR A 341 -3.55 -46.92 -34.11
C THR A 341 -3.12 -45.46 -33.95
N THR A 342 -1.82 -45.30 -33.72
CA THR A 342 -1.08 -44.05 -33.59
C THR A 342 -1.26 -43.16 -34.81
N THR A 343 -1.83 -41.97 -34.62
CA THR A 343 -1.43 -40.78 -35.37
C THR A 343 -1.39 -39.62 -34.38
N ASP A 344 -0.17 -39.11 -34.22
CA ASP A 344 0.24 -37.80 -33.74
C ASP A 344 -0.91 -36.79 -33.55
N PRO A 345 -1.17 -36.25 -32.33
CA PRO A 345 -1.96 -35.04 -32.23
C PRO A 345 -1.07 -33.89 -32.67
N GLY A 346 -1.22 -33.55 -33.95
CA GLY A 346 -0.66 -32.34 -34.52
C GLY A 346 -0.97 -31.14 -33.63
N THR A 347 0.09 -30.39 -33.32
CA THR A 347 0.17 -28.95 -33.55
C THR A 347 -1.19 -28.24 -33.63
N GLY A 348 -1.86 -28.16 -32.49
CA GLY A 348 -2.91 -27.17 -32.25
C GLY A 348 -2.25 -25.80 -32.11
N GLY A 349 -1.93 -25.20 -33.25
CA GLY A 349 -1.36 -23.86 -33.36
C GLY A 349 -2.31 -22.79 -32.84
N GLY A 350 -2.28 -22.55 -31.54
CA GLY A 350 -2.34 -21.17 -31.05
C GLY A 350 -0.95 -20.59 -31.30
N GLY A 351 -0.82 -19.68 -32.26
CA GLY A 351 0.45 -19.00 -32.50
C GLY A 351 1.01 -18.44 -31.19
N GLU A 352 2.32 -18.44 -31.03
CA GLU A 352 3.03 -17.89 -29.85
C GLU A 352 2.71 -16.41 -29.58
N GLU A 353 1.95 -15.77 -30.46
CA GLU A 353 1.51 -14.37 -30.42
C GLU A 353 0.31 -14.15 -29.49
N ASN A 354 -0.44 -15.21 -29.11
CA ASN A 354 -1.64 -15.10 -28.25
C ASN A 354 -1.46 -15.70 -26.84
N LEU A 355 -0.22 -16.02 -26.44
CA LEU A 355 0.07 -16.60 -25.13
C LEU A 355 0.13 -15.53 -24.04
N GLN A 356 -0.63 -15.75 -22.96
CA GLN A 356 -0.57 -14.94 -21.74
C GLN A 356 0.13 -15.73 -20.63
N VAL A 357 1.07 -15.09 -19.94
CA VAL A 357 1.60 -15.59 -18.65
C VAL A 357 0.93 -14.81 -17.53
N VAL A 358 0.28 -15.52 -16.62
CA VAL A 358 -0.38 -14.94 -15.44
C VAL A 358 0.30 -15.47 -14.19
N LEU A 359 0.72 -14.56 -13.32
CA LEU A 359 1.21 -14.88 -11.99
C LEU A 359 0.20 -14.38 -10.95
N ASN A 360 -0.23 -15.29 -10.08
CA ASN A 360 -1.09 -15.00 -8.95
C ASN A 360 -0.35 -15.31 -7.66
N VAL A 361 -0.35 -14.36 -6.73
CA VAL A 361 0.03 -14.60 -5.34
C VAL A 361 -1.23 -14.49 -4.50
N ASN A 362 -1.47 -15.45 -3.61
CA ASN A 362 -2.70 -15.51 -2.82
C ASN A 362 -2.79 -14.45 -1.70
N ILE A 363 -1.76 -13.64 -1.52
CA ILE A 363 -1.61 -12.66 -0.45
C ILE A 363 -0.91 -11.40 -0.97
N THR A 364 -1.04 -10.31 -0.21
CA THR A 364 -0.25 -9.09 -0.38
C THR A 364 0.75 -8.87 0.77
N SER A 365 0.61 -9.60 1.89
CA SER A 365 1.47 -9.48 3.06
C SER A 365 1.53 -10.77 3.87
N VAL A 366 2.68 -11.08 4.48
CA VAL A 366 2.95 -12.31 5.24
C VAL A 366 4.02 -12.10 6.29
N GLU A 367 3.92 -12.78 7.43
CA GLU A 367 4.98 -12.77 8.45
C GLU A 367 6.12 -13.73 8.09
N LEU A 368 7.35 -13.39 8.51
CA LEU A 368 8.48 -14.30 8.38
C LEU A 368 8.16 -15.68 8.97
N MET A 369 8.66 -16.70 8.29
CA MET A 369 8.45 -18.14 8.54
C MET A 369 7.04 -18.66 8.20
N GLU A 370 6.09 -17.80 7.86
CA GLU A 370 4.83 -18.22 7.27
C GLU A 370 5.00 -18.51 5.78
N ARG A 371 4.07 -19.31 5.23
CA ARG A 371 4.12 -19.77 3.84
C ARG A 371 2.99 -19.19 3.03
N TYR A 372 3.29 -18.89 1.78
CA TYR A 372 2.32 -18.43 0.79
C TYR A 372 2.54 -19.09 -0.57
N ASP A 373 1.50 -19.05 -1.39
CA ASP A 373 1.46 -19.78 -2.65
C ASP A 373 1.56 -18.79 -3.83
N ILE A 374 2.46 -19.11 -4.75
CA ILE A 374 2.68 -18.41 -6.01
C ILE A 374 2.29 -19.37 -7.12
N LYS A 375 1.30 -18.99 -7.92
CA LYS A 375 0.81 -19.79 -9.04
C LYS A 375 1.12 -19.09 -10.36
N VAL A 376 1.78 -19.80 -11.26
CA VAL A 376 2.12 -19.34 -12.60
C VAL A 376 1.36 -20.17 -13.63
N GLU A 377 0.64 -19.48 -14.51
CA GLU A 377 -0.19 -20.09 -15.56
C GLU A 377 0.16 -19.49 -16.91
N VAL A 378 0.58 -20.34 -17.84
CA VAL A 378 0.78 -19.95 -19.24
C VAL A 378 -0.40 -20.47 -20.01
N MET A 379 -1.16 -19.60 -20.66
CA MET A 379 -2.39 -20.02 -21.33
C MET A 379 -2.75 -19.14 -22.51
N THR A 380 -3.46 -19.74 -23.47
CA THR A 380 -4.30 -18.99 -24.42
C THR A 380 -5.71 -18.99 -23.88
N ARG A 381 -6.32 -17.81 -23.71
CA ARG A 381 -7.73 -17.70 -23.35
C ARG A 381 -8.58 -17.94 -24.59
N THR A 382 -9.44 -18.95 -24.56
CA THR A 382 -10.41 -19.21 -25.64
C THR A 382 -11.84 -19.16 -25.10
N PRO A 383 -12.85 -18.91 -25.95
CA PRO A 383 -14.26 -18.98 -25.53
C PRO A 383 -14.67 -20.34 -24.93
N SER A 384 -13.94 -21.41 -25.28
CA SER A 384 -14.14 -22.78 -24.79
C SER A 384 -13.35 -23.12 -23.51
N GLY A 385 -12.57 -22.18 -22.96
CA GLY A 385 -11.74 -22.39 -21.79
C GLY A 385 -10.25 -22.07 -22.01
N ASN A 386 -9.46 -22.21 -20.95
CA ASN A 386 -8.03 -21.94 -21.00
C ASN A 386 -7.28 -23.14 -21.60
N VAL A 387 -6.43 -22.89 -22.58
CA VAL A 387 -5.53 -23.90 -23.16
C VAL A 387 -4.12 -23.65 -22.65
N TYR A 388 -3.54 -24.65 -21.99
CA TYR A 388 -2.20 -24.58 -21.40
C TYR A 388 -1.18 -25.24 -22.35
N PRO A 389 -0.25 -24.50 -22.96
CA PRO A 389 0.79 -25.08 -23.81
C PRO A 389 1.90 -25.73 -22.98
N SER A 390 2.73 -26.52 -23.65
CA SER A 390 4.02 -26.97 -23.11
C SER A 390 4.96 -25.79 -22.91
N VAL A 391 5.65 -25.78 -21.78
CA VAL A 391 6.73 -24.82 -21.46
C VAL A 391 8.04 -25.59 -21.34
N ALA A 392 9.17 -24.97 -21.61
CA ALA A 392 10.48 -25.57 -21.36
C ALA A 392 10.96 -25.30 -19.92
N HIS A 393 10.76 -24.08 -19.43
CA HIS A 393 11.21 -23.65 -18.11
C HIS A 393 10.32 -22.54 -17.54
N VAL A 394 10.09 -22.55 -16.22
CA VAL A 394 9.44 -21.46 -15.48
C VAL A 394 10.35 -21.06 -14.33
N GLU A 395 10.65 -19.77 -14.23
CA GLU A 395 11.39 -19.16 -13.12
C GLU A 395 10.49 -18.13 -12.43
N VAL A 396 10.24 -18.32 -11.14
CA VAL A 396 9.66 -17.30 -10.27
C VAL A 396 10.80 -16.46 -9.73
N MET A 397 10.75 -15.17 -10.02
CA MET A 397 11.74 -14.21 -9.58
C MET A 397 11.15 -13.21 -8.62
N MET A 398 11.97 -12.78 -7.66
CA MET A 398 11.68 -11.68 -6.75
C MET A 398 12.77 -10.63 -6.82
N ARG A 399 12.39 -9.39 -6.54
CA ARG A 399 13.32 -8.30 -6.29
C ARG A 399 12.80 -7.43 -5.16
N ARG A 400 13.69 -6.75 -4.46
CA ARG A 400 13.27 -5.63 -3.60
C ARG A 400 12.61 -4.56 -4.46
N GLU A 401 11.52 -3.99 -3.98
CA GLU A 401 10.81 -2.92 -4.67
C GLU A 401 11.77 -1.77 -5.05
N GLY A 402 11.64 -1.27 -6.28
CA GLY A 402 12.49 -0.21 -6.83
C GLY A 402 13.91 -0.64 -7.24
N MET A 403 14.35 -1.87 -6.96
CA MET A 403 15.69 -2.32 -7.35
C MET A 403 15.72 -2.92 -8.77
N PRO A 404 16.84 -2.82 -9.51
CA PRO A 404 16.90 -3.32 -10.89
C PRO A 404 17.07 -4.85 -10.98
N ARG A 405 17.61 -5.49 -9.93
CA ARG A 405 18.05 -6.88 -9.97
C ARG A 405 16.93 -7.84 -9.57
N TRP A 406 16.53 -8.70 -10.51
CA TRP A 406 15.67 -9.85 -10.25
C TRP A 406 16.50 -11.06 -9.83
N GLN A 407 16.01 -11.80 -8.83
CA GLN A 407 16.64 -13.01 -8.30
C GLN A 407 15.63 -14.17 -8.37
N VAL A 408 16.09 -15.33 -8.84
CA VAL A 408 15.26 -16.54 -8.90
C VAL A 408 15.05 -17.08 -7.48
N VAL A 409 13.79 -17.28 -7.11
CA VAL A 409 13.38 -17.84 -5.80
C VAL A 409 12.76 -19.23 -5.94
N ALA A 410 12.31 -19.60 -7.13
CA ALA A 410 11.89 -20.95 -7.47
C ALA A 410 11.98 -21.16 -8.99
N GLU A 411 12.26 -22.39 -9.40
CA GLU A 411 12.31 -22.77 -10.81
C GLU A 411 11.78 -24.18 -11.01
N GLU A 412 11.20 -24.45 -12.17
CA GLU A 412 10.70 -25.77 -12.53
C GLU A 412 10.74 -25.98 -14.05
N PRO A 413 11.36 -27.07 -14.55
CA PRO A 413 11.31 -27.45 -15.95
C PRO A 413 9.99 -28.12 -16.33
N ASN A 414 9.53 -27.88 -17.57
CA ASN A 414 8.42 -28.61 -18.21
C ASN A 414 7.09 -28.66 -17.44
N ARG A 415 6.77 -27.67 -16.59
CA ARG A 415 5.55 -27.67 -15.77
C ARG A 415 4.68 -26.43 -16.00
N ASN A 416 3.43 -26.66 -16.41
CA ASN A 416 2.41 -25.63 -16.58
C ASN A 416 1.03 -26.24 -16.29
N PRO A 417 0.26 -25.74 -15.30
CA PRO A 417 0.59 -24.63 -14.39
C PRO A 417 1.69 -25.01 -13.38
N PHE A 418 2.42 -24.01 -12.88
CA PHE A 418 3.41 -24.17 -11.82
C PHE A 418 2.92 -23.56 -10.52
N ASP A 419 2.81 -24.39 -9.48
CA ASP A 419 2.48 -23.97 -8.11
C ASP A 419 3.75 -24.03 -7.25
N CYS A 420 4.20 -22.86 -6.79
CA CYS A 420 5.33 -22.69 -5.90
C CYS A 420 4.84 -22.31 -4.51
N ARG A 421 5.27 -23.05 -3.49
CA ARG A 421 5.02 -22.70 -2.10
C ARG A 421 6.27 -22.09 -1.48
N ARG A 422 6.22 -20.80 -1.16
CA ARG A 422 7.35 -20.04 -0.61
C ARG A 422 7.19 -19.82 0.88
N THR A 423 8.30 -19.89 1.62
CA THR A 423 8.39 -19.40 3.00
C THR A 423 8.93 -17.97 2.97
N ALA A 424 8.31 -17.04 3.69
CA ALA A 424 8.83 -15.69 3.85
C ALA A 424 10.09 -15.72 4.74
N ILE A 425 11.23 -15.24 4.24
CA ILE A 425 12.54 -15.39 4.90
C ILE A 425 13.29 -14.07 5.07
N SER A 426 12.85 -12.98 4.45
CA SER A 426 13.56 -11.71 4.49
C SER A 426 12.56 -10.57 4.56
N PRO A 427 12.55 -9.74 5.61
CA PRO A 427 11.55 -8.70 5.75
C PRO A 427 11.82 -7.60 4.74
N GLY A 428 10.79 -7.18 4.01
CA GLY A 428 10.90 -6.16 2.97
C GLY A 428 9.67 -6.13 2.04
N PHE A 429 9.64 -5.11 1.19
CA PHE A 429 8.69 -5.01 0.08
C PHE A 429 9.30 -5.62 -1.17
N PHE A 430 8.66 -6.66 -1.72
CA PHE A 430 9.14 -7.39 -2.88
C PHE A 430 8.16 -7.33 -4.04
N GLU A 431 8.72 -7.24 -5.24
CA GLU A 431 8.02 -7.47 -6.49
C GLU A 431 8.32 -8.88 -6.98
N VAL A 432 7.27 -9.58 -7.42
CA VAL A 432 7.30 -10.98 -7.86
C VAL A 432 6.86 -11.04 -9.32
N ARG A 433 7.60 -11.75 -10.17
CA ARG A 433 7.22 -12.05 -11.56
C ARG A 433 7.66 -13.45 -11.95
N ALA A 434 7.08 -14.02 -13.00
CA ALA A 434 7.57 -15.21 -13.65
C ALA A 434 8.23 -14.88 -14.99
N GLU A 435 9.33 -15.57 -15.28
CA GLU A 435 9.90 -15.71 -16.63
C GLU A 435 9.64 -17.14 -17.10
N VAL A 436 9.10 -17.26 -18.31
CA VAL A 436 8.75 -18.54 -18.91
C VAL A 436 9.50 -18.68 -20.22
N ARG A 437 10.28 -19.75 -20.34
CA ARG A 437 10.91 -20.15 -21.60
C ARG A 437 10.03 -21.20 -22.29
N LEU A 438 9.66 -20.93 -23.54
CA LEU A 438 8.95 -21.89 -24.39
C LEU A 438 9.93 -22.89 -25.03
N PRO A 439 9.46 -24.05 -25.52
CA PRO A 439 10.29 -25.01 -26.24
C PRO A 439 11.01 -24.42 -27.47
N SER A 440 10.45 -23.36 -28.07
CA SER A 440 11.07 -22.61 -29.17
C SER A 440 12.28 -21.75 -28.74
N GLY A 441 12.47 -21.54 -27.43
CA GLY A 441 13.46 -20.63 -26.87
C GLY A 441 12.94 -19.21 -26.63
N LYS A 442 11.72 -18.87 -27.08
CA LYS A 442 11.07 -17.58 -26.77
C LYS A 442 10.84 -17.44 -25.26
N ILE A 443 11.07 -16.24 -24.75
CA ILE A 443 10.88 -15.87 -23.34
C ILE A 443 9.63 -15.00 -23.20
N LEU A 444 8.78 -15.31 -22.23
CA LEU A 444 7.59 -14.56 -21.86
C LEU A 444 7.65 -14.16 -20.38
N PHE A 445 7.05 -13.03 -20.03
CA PHE A 445 6.98 -12.53 -18.66
C PHE A 445 5.52 -12.44 -18.19
N SER A 446 5.30 -12.69 -16.89
CA SER A 446 4.00 -12.44 -16.25
C SER A 446 3.80 -10.96 -15.89
N ASN A 447 2.60 -10.65 -15.39
CA ASN A 447 2.39 -9.47 -14.53
C ASN A 447 3.31 -9.48 -13.30
N VAL A 448 3.54 -8.31 -12.72
CA VAL A 448 4.26 -8.15 -11.45
C VAL A 448 3.25 -8.05 -10.31
N VAL A 449 3.51 -8.76 -9.21
CA VAL A 449 2.71 -8.70 -7.97
C VAL A 449 3.59 -8.22 -6.83
N ARG A 450 3.04 -7.42 -5.93
CA ARG A 450 3.74 -6.91 -4.74
C ARG A 450 3.40 -7.77 -3.52
N VAL A 451 4.42 -8.10 -2.73
CA VAL A 451 4.30 -8.86 -1.49
C VAL A 451 5.18 -8.19 -0.43
N GLU A 452 4.59 -7.90 0.71
CA GLU A 452 5.33 -7.47 1.91
C GLU A 452 5.62 -8.69 2.80
N GLU A 453 6.89 -9.02 3.01
CA GLU A 453 7.31 -9.95 4.05
C GLU A 453 7.62 -9.15 5.33
N LYS A 454 6.91 -9.42 6.44
CA LYS A 454 6.98 -8.67 7.70
C LYS A 454 7.77 -9.40 8.78
N TYR A 455 8.49 -8.66 9.62
CA TYR A 455 8.99 -9.20 10.88
C TYR A 455 7.87 -9.88 11.70
N PRO A 456 8.19 -10.92 12.50
CA PRO A 456 7.21 -11.57 13.35
C PRO A 456 6.72 -10.63 14.46
N GLY A 457 5.44 -10.72 14.79
CA GLY A 457 4.90 -10.02 15.96
C GLY A 457 5.45 -10.58 17.28
N ILE A 458 5.47 -9.77 18.33
CA ILE A 458 5.96 -10.14 19.67
C ILE A 458 5.32 -11.40 20.24
N ALA A 459 4.06 -11.68 19.85
CA ALA A 459 3.35 -12.89 20.24
C ALA A 459 4.05 -14.19 19.81
N LYS A 460 4.87 -14.17 18.75
CA LYS A 460 5.59 -15.34 18.23
C LYS A 460 6.80 -15.74 19.08
N PHE A 461 7.39 -14.80 19.84
CA PHE A 461 8.64 -15.06 20.57
C PHE A 461 8.60 -14.74 22.07
N LYS A 462 7.63 -13.95 22.55
CA LYS A 462 7.57 -13.57 23.98
C LYS A 462 7.51 -14.76 24.95
N ASP A 463 6.89 -15.85 24.50
CA ASP A 463 6.71 -17.06 25.28
C ASP A 463 7.76 -18.15 24.98
N HIS A 464 8.73 -17.85 24.09
CA HIS A 464 9.78 -18.79 23.71
C HIS A 464 10.71 -19.11 24.88
N ALA A 465 11.09 -20.39 25.02
CA ALA A 465 11.87 -20.86 26.16
C ALA A 465 13.22 -20.12 26.30
N ALA A 466 13.91 -19.88 25.20
CA ALA A 466 15.16 -19.13 25.19
C ALA A 466 14.99 -17.69 25.70
N VAL A 467 13.89 -17.02 25.31
CA VAL A 467 13.60 -15.64 25.69
C VAL A 467 13.24 -15.56 27.18
N LYS A 468 12.35 -16.44 27.66
CA LYS A 468 11.98 -16.51 29.08
C LYS A 468 13.17 -16.84 29.97
N SER A 469 13.97 -17.84 29.60
CA SER A 469 15.18 -18.20 30.34
C SER A 469 16.18 -17.04 30.39
N ARG A 470 16.30 -16.27 29.30
CA ARG A 470 17.19 -15.11 29.25
C ARG A 470 16.74 -13.99 30.18
N ALA A 471 15.45 -13.72 30.30
CA ALA A 471 14.97 -12.70 31.24
C ALA A 471 15.32 -13.03 32.69
N VAL A 472 15.17 -14.30 33.09
CA VAL A 472 15.54 -14.74 34.45
C VAL A 472 17.06 -14.65 34.67
N ASP A 473 17.87 -14.98 33.65
CA ASP A 473 19.32 -14.80 33.70
C ASP A 473 19.72 -13.32 33.87
N LEU A 474 19.15 -12.42 33.06
CA LEU A 474 19.40 -10.98 33.14
C LEU A 474 18.99 -10.42 34.51
N TRP A 475 17.84 -10.83 35.04
CA TRP A 475 17.42 -10.49 36.40
C TRP A 475 18.45 -10.93 37.46
N ASN A 476 18.91 -12.17 37.39
CA ASN A 476 19.91 -12.69 38.33
C ASN A 476 21.23 -11.89 38.25
N LYS A 477 21.62 -11.42 37.05
CA LYS A 477 22.78 -10.55 36.86
C LYS A 477 22.56 -9.18 37.48
N THR A 478 21.39 -8.58 37.28
CA THR A 478 21.00 -7.33 37.93
C THR A 478 21.05 -7.43 39.45
N VAL A 479 20.49 -8.51 40.03
CA VAL A 479 20.55 -8.78 41.48
C VAL A 479 21.98 -8.96 41.96
N ALA A 480 22.79 -9.73 41.23
CA ALA A 480 24.19 -9.97 41.59
C ALA A 480 25.00 -8.67 41.61
N PHE A 481 24.80 -7.81 40.61
CA PHE A 481 25.43 -6.49 40.55
C PHE A 481 25.02 -5.62 41.74
N ALA A 482 23.73 -5.53 42.04
CA ALA A 482 23.22 -4.75 43.17
C ALA A 482 23.73 -5.30 44.52
N THR A 483 23.81 -6.62 44.68
CA THR A 483 24.34 -7.28 45.88
C THR A 483 25.81 -6.94 46.10
N GLN A 484 26.62 -7.00 45.04
CA GLN A 484 28.05 -6.68 45.10
C GLN A 484 28.29 -5.21 45.45
N ASN A 485 27.38 -4.32 45.02
CA ASN A 485 27.48 -2.88 45.22
C ASN A 485 26.53 -2.34 46.32
N GLN A 486 26.08 -3.19 47.24
CA GLN A 486 25.10 -2.82 48.27
C GLN A 486 25.54 -1.64 49.16
N ASN A 487 26.85 -1.49 49.39
CA ASN A 487 27.38 -0.41 50.23
C ASN A 487 27.35 0.96 49.53
N SER A 488 27.50 0.98 48.20
CA SER A 488 27.42 2.20 47.37
C SER A 488 26.03 2.42 46.79
N ARG A 489 25.10 1.47 46.96
CA ARG A 489 23.73 1.49 46.43
C ARG A 489 23.67 1.60 44.91
N GLN A 490 24.69 1.08 44.22
CA GLN A 490 24.73 1.11 42.76
C GLN A 490 23.93 -0.05 42.19
N VAL A 491 23.18 0.25 41.14
CA VAL A 491 22.39 -0.71 40.37
C VAL A 491 22.60 -0.46 38.89
N ARG A 492 22.23 -1.46 38.09
CA ARG A 492 22.31 -1.45 36.64
C ARG A 492 21.25 -2.42 36.11
N GLU A 493 20.69 -2.10 34.95
CA GLU A 493 19.87 -3.03 34.19
C GLU A 493 20.71 -3.84 33.20
N TYR A 494 20.23 -5.05 32.90
CA TYR A 494 20.84 -5.93 31.91
C TYR A 494 19.79 -6.24 30.84
N GLY A 495 20.17 -6.07 29.57
CA GLY A 495 19.35 -6.40 28.41
C GLY A 495 20.00 -7.38 27.45
N SER A 496 19.25 -7.77 26.42
CA SER A 496 19.71 -8.59 25.32
C SER A 496 18.81 -8.40 24.08
N LEU A 497 19.38 -8.54 22.89
CA LEU A 497 18.61 -8.59 21.65
C LEU A 497 18.04 -10.00 21.43
N ILE A 498 16.85 -10.07 20.82
CA ILE A 498 16.18 -11.31 20.43
C ILE A 498 16.35 -11.48 18.92
N TYR A 499 16.76 -12.68 18.51
CA TYR A 499 17.04 -13.00 17.12
C TYR A 499 16.11 -14.09 16.58
N LEU A 500 15.76 -14.00 15.30
CA LEU A 500 15.16 -15.06 14.50
C LEU A 500 16.17 -15.54 13.47
N ASN A 501 16.48 -16.84 13.46
CA ASN A 501 17.20 -17.46 12.36
C ASN A 501 16.21 -17.88 11.26
N THR A 502 16.20 -17.18 10.14
CA THR A 502 15.24 -17.41 9.05
C THR A 502 15.56 -18.64 8.20
N ALA A 503 16.74 -19.26 8.37
CA ALA A 503 17.04 -20.56 7.77
C ALA A 503 16.35 -21.71 8.52
N THR A 504 16.12 -21.57 9.83
CA THR A 504 15.60 -22.65 10.69
C THR A 504 14.25 -22.34 11.33
N GLY A 505 13.86 -21.06 11.42
CA GLY A 505 12.70 -20.59 12.17
C GLY A 505 12.89 -20.50 13.68
N GLU A 506 14.13 -20.66 14.17
CA GLU A 506 14.43 -20.71 15.62
C GLU A 506 14.72 -19.33 16.21
N TYR A 507 14.24 -19.11 17.44
CA TYR A 507 14.51 -17.90 18.21
C TYR A 507 15.67 -18.09 19.19
N SER A 508 16.55 -17.10 19.28
CA SER A 508 17.67 -17.07 20.23
C SER A 508 17.85 -15.68 20.84
N THR A 509 18.73 -15.55 21.83
CA THR A 509 19.06 -14.28 22.49
C THR A 509 20.55 -14.01 22.39
N GLY A 510 20.93 -12.74 22.28
CA GLY A 510 22.31 -12.32 22.15
C GLY A 510 23.08 -12.19 23.47
N GLU A 511 24.22 -11.51 23.37
CA GLU A 511 25.05 -11.14 24.51
C GLU A 511 24.36 -10.13 25.44
N ASP A 512 25.03 -9.84 26.57
CA ASP A 512 24.55 -8.85 27.54
C ASP A 512 24.72 -7.44 26.97
N VAL A 513 23.63 -6.67 27.00
CA VAL A 513 23.64 -5.22 26.77
C VAL A 513 23.56 -4.57 28.14
N LEU A 514 24.60 -3.82 28.50
CA LEU A 514 24.71 -3.20 29.81
C LEU A 514 23.95 -1.87 29.83
N GLY A 515 23.03 -1.71 30.78
CA GLY A 515 22.42 -0.42 31.07
C GLY A 515 23.37 0.52 31.81
N GLU A 516 22.92 1.74 32.04
CA GLU A 516 23.67 2.72 32.84
C GLU A 516 23.84 2.26 34.29
N GLU A 517 24.97 2.62 34.90
CA GLU A 517 25.18 2.44 36.34
C GLU A 517 24.64 3.66 37.06
N VAL A 518 23.65 3.45 37.93
CA VAL A 518 23.01 4.53 38.71
C VAL A 518 23.11 4.24 40.19
N THR A 519 23.10 5.31 40.99
CA THR A 519 23.13 5.21 42.46
C THR A 519 21.74 5.52 43.01
N LEU A 520 21.16 4.59 43.77
CA LEU A 520 19.83 4.75 44.37
C LEU A 520 19.89 5.55 45.68
N ASP A 521 20.40 6.77 45.62
CA ASP A 521 20.35 7.77 46.71
C ASP A 521 19.09 8.66 46.66
N ARG A 522 18.39 8.61 45.53
CA ARG A 522 17.11 9.24 45.20
C ARG A 522 16.44 8.45 44.07
N ASP A 523 15.25 8.88 43.65
CA ASP A 523 14.58 8.30 42.49
C ASP A 523 15.38 8.60 41.21
N VAL A 524 15.93 7.54 40.63
CA VAL A 524 16.70 7.56 39.38
C VAL A 524 16.33 6.33 38.56
N THR A 525 16.36 6.50 37.24
CA THR A 525 16.09 5.44 36.25
C THR A 525 17.41 5.06 35.59
N ALA A 526 17.68 3.76 35.47
CA ALA A 526 18.72 3.28 34.54
C ALA A 526 18.04 2.90 33.23
N THR A 527 18.76 3.03 32.11
CA THR A 527 18.22 2.68 30.79
C THR A 527 19.17 1.74 30.06
N VAL A 528 18.61 0.79 29.31
CA VAL A 528 19.36 -0.07 28.39
C VAL A 528 19.21 0.45 26.96
N ASN A 529 20.32 0.87 26.35
CA ASN A 529 20.34 1.34 24.98
C ASN A 529 20.68 0.19 24.01
N PHE A 530 19.75 -0.17 23.15
CA PHE A 530 19.93 -1.23 22.16
C PHE A 530 20.45 -0.68 20.84
N VAL A 531 21.60 -1.18 20.39
CA VAL A 531 22.16 -0.89 19.06
C VAL A 531 22.13 -2.17 18.25
N TYR A 532 21.55 -2.11 17.05
CA TYR A 532 21.42 -3.24 16.14
C TYR A 532 21.64 -2.79 14.69
N PRO A 533 22.13 -3.69 13.81
CA PRO A 533 22.35 -3.35 12.42
C PRO A 533 21.03 -3.15 11.66
N GLU A 534 21.07 -2.27 10.67
CA GLU A 534 20.07 -2.23 9.61
C GLU A 534 20.12 -3.54 8.79
N HIS A 535 18.96 -3.96 8.31
CA HIS A 535 18.83 -5.12 7.44
C HIS A 535 18.61 -4.67 6.00
N THR A 536 19.36 -5.24 5.05
CA THR A 536 19.07 -5.04 3.63
C THR A 536 18.24 -6.20 3.12
N PRO A 537 17.00 -5.98 2.65
CA PRO A 537 16.14 -7.06 2.16
C PRO A 537 16.75 -7.78 0.96
N ASP A 538 16.91 -9.11 1.09
CA ASP A 538 17.25 -10.03 0.01
C ASP A 538 16.31 -11.26 0.08
N PRO A 539 15.48 -11.51 -0.95
CA PRO A 539 14.48 -12.60 -0.92
C PRO A 539 15.07 -14.00 -1.08
N THR A 540 16.39 -14.12 -1.32
CA THR A 540 17.12 -15.38 -1.51
C THR A 540 18.05 -15.74 -0.36
N GLU A 541 18.37 -14.79 0.52
CA GLU A 541 19.32 -14.99 1.60
C GLU A 541 18.61 -15.16 2.95
N ALA A 542 18.85 -16.30 3.60
CA ALA A 542 18.44 -16.49 4.98
C ALA A 542 19.42 -15.79 5.93
N ASN A 543 18.86 -15.09 6.90
CA ASN A 543 19.57 -14.20 7.83
C ASN A 543 19.27 -14.52 9.30
N LEU A 544 20.17 -14.09 10.19
CA LEU A 544 19.94 -13.98 11.62
C LEU A 544 19.48 -12.55 11.93
N LEU A 545 18.19 -12.38 12.19
CA LEU A 545 17.56 -11.06 12.24
C LEU A 545 17.21 -10.66 13.67
N VAL A 546 17.52 -9.42 14.06
CA VAL A 546 17.01 -8.84 15.31
C VAL A 546 15.51 -8.57 15.16
N VAL A 547 14.70 -9.17 16.04
CA VAL A 547 13.22 -9.09 16.01
C VAL A 547 12.63 -8.42 17.23
N GLY A 548 13.40 -8.26 18.31
CA GLY A 548 12.94 -7.66 19.56
C GLY A 548 14.07 -7.48 20.56
N CYS A 549 13.73 -6.98 21.74
CA CYS A 549 14.66 -6.82 22.87
C CYS A 549 14.05 -7.34 24.17
N ILE A 550 14.91 -7.66 25.13
CA ILE A 550 14.51 -8.03 26.48
C ILE A 550 15.45 -7.40 27.50
N HIS A 551 14.93 -6.89 28.62
CA HIS A 551 15.75 -6.44 29.74
C HIS A 551 15.11 -6.76 31.09
N SER A 552 15.83 -6.49 32.18
CA SER A 552 15.35 -6.66 33.55
C SER A 552 15.70 -5.46 34.40
N HIS A 553 14.70 -4.95 35.10
CA HIS A 553 14.85 -3.90 36.10
C HIS A 553 15.63 -4.38 37.33
N TYR A 554 16.04 -3.44 38.17
CA TYR A 554 16.73 -3.72 39.43
C TYR A 554 15.82 -3.78 40.65
N PRO A 555 16.22 -4.55 41.69
CA PRO A 555 15.57 -4.52 42.99
C PRO A 555 15.93 -3.24 43.76
N LEU A 556 15.07 -2.82 44.70
CA LEU A 556 15.34 -1.69 45.60
C LEU A 556 15.85 -2.11 46.99
N THR A 557 16.29 -3.37 47.15
CA THR A 557 16.71 -3.96 48.44
C THR A 557 17.76 -3.13 49.18
N TRP A 558 18.66 -2.47 48.45
CA TRP A 558 19.75 -1.67 49.03
C TRP A 558 19.61 -0.17 48.74
N ALA A 559 18.45 0.28 48.27
CA ALA A 559 18.18 1.68 47.98
C ALA A 559 18.14 2.54 49.25
N ALA A 560 18.31 3.86 49.10
CA ALA A 560 18.10 4.81 50.18
C ALA A 560 16.63 4.81 50.63
N ARG A 561 16.41 5.06 51.93
CA ARG A 561 15.04 5.14 52.48
C ARG A 561 14.22 6.20 51.74
N GLY A 562 13.02 5.83 51.31
CA GLY A 562 12.09 6.72 50.62
C GLY A 562 12.14 6.61 49.09
N VAL A 563 13.06 5.83 48.53
CA VAL A 563 13.05 5.49 47.09
C VAL A 563 11.95 4.46 46.82
N GLU A 564 11.19 4.66 45.75
CA GLU A 564 10.18 3.74 45.25
C GLU A 564 10.28 3.63 43.73
N ARG A 565 9.80 2.52 43.17
CA ARG A 565 9.81 2.31 41.72
C ARG A 565 8.51 1.65 41.26
N GLU A 566 7.89 2.26 40.27
CA GLU A 566 6.78 1.68 39.52
C GLU A 566 7.20 0.40 38.79
N VAL A 567 6.27 -0.52 38.57
CA VAL A 567 6.55 -1.82 37.95
C VAL A 567 6.20 -1.87 36.47
N GLY A 568 6.89 -2.76 35.77
CA GLY A 568 6.69 -2.97 34.35
C GLY A 568 7.39 -1.89 33.52
N PRO A 569 7.04 -1.74 32.24
CA PRO A 569 7.77 -0.87 31.32
C PRO A 569 7.70 0.60 31.73
N SER A 570 8.85 1.26 31.67
CA SER A 570 8.98 2.71 31.82
C SER A 570 8.42 3.45 30.59
N PRO A 571 8.13 4.76 30.69
CA PRO A 571 7.82 5.58 29.51
C PRO A 571 8.87 5.46 28.39
N GLU A 572 10.15 5.42 28.75
CA GLU A 572 11.28 5.28 27.82
C GLU A 572 11.25 3.94 27.06
N ASP A 573 10.73 2.88 27.68
CA ASP A 573 10.56 1.59 27.02
C ASP A 573 9.53 1.65 25.88
N PHE A 574 8.47 2.45 26.04
CA PHE A 574 7.44 2.61 25.01
C PHE A 574 7.94 3.34 23.75
N ASP A 575 9.02 4.12 23.86
CA ASP A 575 9.66 4.80 22.73
C ASP A 575 10.62 3.88 21.95
N CYS A 576 10.82 2.64 22.39
CA CYS A 576 11.68 1.67 21.70
C CYS A 576 11.11 1.26 20.33
N GLU A 577 11.96 1.29 19.30
CA GLU A 577 11.59 0.85 17.95
C GLU A 577 11.38 -0.66 17.83
N LEU A 578 11.95 -1.43 18.75
CA LEU A 578 11.82 -2.87 18.82
C LEU A 578 10.66 -3.28 19.74
N PRO A 579 9.95 -4.37 19.42
CA PRO A 579 9.08 -5.01 20.39
C PRO A 579 9.91 -5.51 21.58
N GLY A 580 9.50 -5.10 22.78
CA GLY A 580 10.30 -5.29 23.97
C GLY A 580 9.61 -6.13 25.04
N ILE A 581 10.44 -6.79 25.85
CA ILE A 581 10.01 -7.55 27.03
C ILE A 581 10.79 -7.04 28.24
N VAL A 582 10.11 -6.75 29.35
CA VAL A 582 10.77 -6.49 30.63
C VAL A 582 10.31 -7.53 31.65
N TYR A 583 11.27 -8.09 32.38
CA TYR A 583 11.01 -8.98 33.50
C TYR A 583 11.13 -8.21 34.81
N ASP A 584 10.01 -8.07 35.52
CA ASP A 584 9.88 -7.19 36.68
C ASP A 584 8.80 -7.68 37.65
N TYR A 585 8.72 -7.08 38.84
CA TYR A 585 7.69 -7.33 39.84
C TYR A 585 6.27 -6.99 39.35
N GLU A 586 5.25 -7.45 40.08
CA GLU A 586 3.82 -7.23 39.79
C GLU A 586 3.21 -6.00 40.45
N LYS A 587 3.83 -5.52 41.53
CA LYS A 587 3.38 -4.39 42.34
C LYS A 587 4.57 -3.49 42.66
N VAL A 588 4.29 -2.20 42.86
CA VAL A 588 5.27 -1.18 43.29
C VAL A 588 6.19 -1.74 44.37
N ILE A 589 7.48 -1.49 44.21
CA ILE A 589 8.52 -1.90 45.17
C ILE A 589 9.09 -0.69 45.89
N LEU A 590 9.47 -0.89 47.16
CA LEU A 590 9.98 0.13 48.05
C LEU A 590 11.43 -0.15 48.46
N ALA A 591 12.16 0.90 48.82
CA ALA A 591 13.49 0.78 49.38
C ALA A 591 13.52 -0.16 50.59
N GLY A 592 14.42 -1.15 50.55
CA GLY A 592 14.58 -2.16 51.60
C GLY A 592 13.74 -3.42 51.41
N ASP A 593 12.88 -3.49 50.39
CA ASP A 593 12.16 -4.72 50.07
C ASP A 593 13.14 -5.85 49.72
N PRO A 594 12.91 -7.10 50.18
CA PRO A 594 13.76 -8.22 49.81
C PRO A 594 13.71 -8.47 48.30
N VAL A 595 14.78 -9.03 47.73
CA VAL A 595 14.83 -9.41 46.31
C VAL A 595 13.68 -10.35 45.93
N ASP A 596 13.31 -11.26 46.81
CA ASP A 596 12.15 -12.14 46.64
C ASP A 596 11.06 -11.76 47.65
N ILE A 597 9.97 -11.20 47.12
CA ILE A 597 8.82 -10.72 47.88
C ILE A 597 7.68 -11.76 47.70
N PRO A 598 7.27 -12.49 48.75
CA PRO A 598 6.32 -13.60 48.61
C PRO A 598 4.97 -13.23 47.97
N GLU A 599 4.49 -12.01 48.15
CA GLU A 599 3.20 -11.52 47.62
C GLU A 599 3.33 -10.62 46.38
N ASN A 600 4.54 -10.52 45.83
CA ASN A 600 4.86 -9.70 44.68
C ASN A 600 5.79 -10.49 43.74
N SER A 601 5.19 -11.40 42.98
CA SER A 601 5.89 -12.22 42.00
C SER A 601 6.46 -11.38 40.86
N LYS A 602 7.42 -11.97 40.14
CA LYS A 602 8.00 -11.39 38.93
C LYS A 602 7.27 -11.94 37.71
N ARG A 603 6.98 -11.09 36.74
CA ARG A 603 6.33 -11.47 35.48
C ARG A 603 6.99 -10.79 34.28
N TYR A 604 6.64 -11.30 33.11
CA TYR A 604 7.07 -10.74 31.82
C TYR A 604 6.03 -9.72 31.36
N TYR A 605 6.46 -8.50 31.11
CA TYR A 605 5.67 -7.44 30.51
C TYR A 605 6.15 -7.23 29.07
N THR A 606 5.23 -6.95 28.17
CA THR A 606 5.55 -6.54 26.80
C THR A 606 5.38 -5.04 26.65
N TYR A 607 6.24 -4.40 25.84
CA TYR A 607 6.18 -2.97 25.54
C TYR A 607 6.64 -2.67 24.11
N GLY A 608 6.54 -1.40 23.73
CA GLY A 608 6.95 -0.91 22.42
C GLY A 608 5.98 -1.34 21.30
N LYS A 609 6.51 -1.43 20.08
CA LYS A 609 5.74 -1.80 18.88
C LYS A 609 5.35 -3.28 18.91
N GLU A 610 4.27 -3.63 18.20
CA GLU A 610 3.84 -5.02 18.07
C GLU A 610 4.83 -5.88 17.25
N ARG A 611 5.54 -5.26 16.30
CA ARG A 611 6.62 -5.86 15.50
C ARG A 611 7.68 -4.80 15.15
N ARG A 612 8.88 -5.26 14.79
CA ARG A 612 9.88 -4.39 14.14
C ARG A 612 9.36 -3.94 12.78
N ALA A 613 9.59 -2.68 12.41
CA ALA A 613 9.16 -2.15 11.12
C ALA A 613 9.85 -2.88 9.95
N THR A 614 9.10 -3.15 8.89
CA THR A 614 9.62 -3.65 7.61
C THR A 614 10.50 -2.56 6.98
N PRO A 615 11.76 -2.86 6.61
CA PRO A 615 12.70 -1.88 6.07
C PRO A 615 12.51 -1.62 4.56
#